data_AF-A0A1G8YES4-F1
#
_entry.id   AF-A0A1G8YES4-F1
#
_cell.length_a   1.000
_cell.length_b   1.000
_cell.length_c   1.000
_cell.angle_alpha   90.00
_cell.angle_beta   90.00
_cell.angle_gamma   90.00
#
_symmetry.space_group_name_H-M   'P 1'
#
loop_
_entity.id
_entity.type
_entity.pdbx_description
1 polymer ?
#
loop_
_entity_poly.entity_id
_entity_poly.type
_entity_poly.pdbx_seq_one_letter_code
_entity_poly.pdbx_strand_id
1 'polypeptide(L)'
;MTIAATGLFVALIPYLDSLRNTLLGLLILGTGIFSMGIGSVYFQKIQLDLPLVVINTWQIILGSLIALPFVFLLEPVFYIQTDRYFLFGLFWQVVMISILAMLLWFYLLKIDAVKANNFLFLTPIFGYALSAAFFNEPLTLYHYLGALLVVVGTICSRSNSDKKKSYNKFTRIFDKRKEENNRS
;
A
#
# COMPACT_ATOMS: atom_id res chain seq x y z
N MET A 1 3.44 -13.79 -2.11
CA MET A 1 3.85 -12.39 -2.41
C MET A 1 4.56 -12.24 -3.75
N THR A 2 5.56 -13.06 -4.10
CA THR A 2 6.27 -12.97 -5.40
C THR A 2 5.35 -13.05 -6.62
N ILE A 3 4.38 -13.98 -6.63
CA ILE A 3 3.40 -14.13 -7.72
C ILE A 3 2.58 -12.84 -7.92
N ALA A 4 2.13 -12.21 -6.83
CA ALA A 4 1.37 -10.96 -6.92
C ALA A 4 2.25 -9.80 -7.42
N ALA A 5 3.51 -9.74 -6.98
CA ALA A 5 4.47 -8.75 -7.47
C ALA A 5 4.76 -8.93 -8.97
N THR A 6 4.90 -10.17 -9.45
CA THR A 6 5.03 -10.48 -10.88
C THR A 6 3.78 -10.04 -11.64
N GLY A 7 2.58 -10.25 -11.09
CA GLY A 7 1.33 -9.77 -11.69
C GLY A 7 1.29 -8.25 -11.89
N LEU A 8 1.77 -7.47 -10.92
CA LEU A 8 1.90 -6.02 -11.05
C LEU A 8 2.89 -5.61 -12.15
N PHE A 9 4.01 -6.32 -12.25
CA PHE A 9 4.99 -6.08 -13.31
C PHE A 9 4.42 -6.38 -14.70
N VAL A 10 3.66 -7.47 -14.84
CA VAL A 10 2.97 -7.82 -16.09
C VAL A 10 1.98 -6.74 -16.51
N ALA A 11 1.21 -6.19 -15.56
CA ALA A 11 0.27 -5.11 -15.83
C ALA A 11 0.95 -3.80 -16.27
N LEU A 12 2.24 -3.61 -15.95
CA LEU A 12 3.02 -2.43 -16.31
C LEU A 12 3.60 -2.50 -17.75
N ILE A 13 3.73 -3.70 -18.33
CA ILE A 13 4.31 -3.93 -19.66
C ILE A 13 3.81 -2.94 -20.74
N PRO A 14 2.50 -2.72 -20.93
CA PRO A 14 2.02 -1.81 -21.99
C PRO A 14 2.50 -0.36 -21.83
N TYR A 15 2.92 0.04 -20.63
CA TYR A 15 3.41 1.39 -20.35
C TYR A 15 4.93 1.51 -20.50
N LEU A 16 5.68 0.41 -20.64
CA LEU A 16 7.14 0.43 -20.72
C LEU A 16 7.67 1.22 -21.94
N ASP A 17 6.95 1.19 -23.06
CA ASP A 17 7.33 1.95 -24.25
C ASP A 17 7.19 3.47 -24.04
N SER A 18 6.16 3.90 -23.29
CA SER A 18 6.01 5.30 -22.90
C SER A 18 7.04 5.75 -21.85
N LEU A 19 7.54 4.82 -21.03
CA LEU A 19 8.54 5.07 -20.00
C LEU A 19 9.96 5.28 -20.58
N ARG A 20 10.23 4.76 -21.78
CA ARG A 20 11.56 4.81 -22.43
C ARG A 20 12.09 6.23 -22.64
N ASN A 21 11.21 7.23 -22.73
CA ASN A 21 11.58 8.63 -22.96
C ASN A 21 11.79 9.45 -21.67
N THR A 22 11.64 8.86 -20.47
CA THR A 22 11.69 9.62 -19.20
C THR A 22 12.52 8.92 -18.12
N LEU A 23 13.82 8.69 -18.41
CA LEU A 23 14.78 8.10 -17.45
C LEU A 23 14.78 8.83 -16.10
N LEU A 24 14.67 10.15 -16.12
CA LEU A 24 14.61 10.99 -14.92
C LEU A 24 13.36 10.67 -14.06
N GLY A 25 12.21 10.43 -14.68
CA GLY A 25 10.98 10.04 -13.96
C GLY A 25 11.10 8.67 -13.29
N LEU A 26 11.73 7.71 -13.97
CA LEU A 26 12.04 6.38 -13.40
C LEU A 26 12.99 6.49 -12.20
N LEU A 27 14.01 7.34 -12.28
CA LEU A 27 14.93 7.57 -11.17
C LEU A 27 14.22 8.20 -9.97
N ILE A 28 13.34 9.20 -10.20
CA ILE A 28 12.54 9.83 -9.13
C ILE A 28 11.58 8.82 -8.49
N LEU A 29 10.89 8.00 -9.28
CA LEU A 29 10.02 6.95 -8.75
C LEU A 29 10.82 5.91 -7.94
N GLY A 30 11.97 5.50 -8.46
CA GLY A 30 12.86 4.54 -7.80
C GLY A 30 13.38 5.06 -6.45
N THR A 31 13.84 6.31 -6.38
CA THR A 31 14.28 6.93 -5.12
C THR A 31 13.11 7.11 -4.16
N GLY A 32 11.91 7.45 -4.64
CA GLY A 32 10.70 7.54 -3.83
C GLY A 32 10.34 6.21 -3.17
N ILE A 33 10.30 5.12 -3.94
CA ILE A 33 10.01 3.77 -3.43
C ILE A 33 11.11 3.32 -2.45
N PHE A 34 12.38 3.61 -2.75
CA PHE A 34 13.50 3.28 -1.88
C PHE A 34 13.42 4.02 -0.54
N SER A 35 13.12 5.32 -0.58
CA SER A 35 12.91 6.16 0.61
C SER A 35 11.75 5.64 1.46
N MET A 36 10.61 5.29 0.84
CA MET A 36 9.48 4.67 1.52
C MET A 36 9.86 3.34 2.19
N GLY A 37 10.69 2.52 1.52
CA GLY A 37 11.21 1.28 2.07
C GLY A 37 12.05 1.50 3.34
N ILE A 38 13.00 2.46 3.29
CA ILE A 38 13.82 2.83 4.45
C ILE A 38 12.95 3.34 5.59
N GLY A 39 12.03 4.27 5.31
CA GLY A 39 11.12 4.84 6.32
C GLY A 39 10.28 3.78 7.01
N SER A 40 9.78 2.79 6.25
CA SER A 40 8.99 1.68 6.79
C SER A 40 9.80 0.77 7.72
N VAL A 41 11.05 0.45 7.34
CA VAL A 41 11.94 -0.39 8.18
C VAL A 41 12.36 0.37 9.44
N TYR A 42 12.68 1.65 9.31
CA TYR A 42 13.03 2.51 10.45
C TYR A 42 11.87 2.58 11.44
N PHE A 43 10.65 2.83 10.95
CA PHE A 43 9.44 2.89 11.76
C PHE A 43 9.16 1.58 12.52
N GLN A 44 9.47 0.42 11.93
CA GLN A 44 9.30 -0.87 12.60
C GLN A 44 10.35 -1.16 13.68
N LYS A 45 11.55 -0.57 13.57
CA LYS A 45 12.65 -0.81 14.51
C LYS A 45 12.60 0.12 15.72
N ILE A 46 12.02 1.29 15.58
CA ILE A 46 11.94 2.27 16.66
C ILE A 46 10.75 1.96 17.56
N GLN A 47 11.00 1.82 18.86
CA GLN A 47 9.95 1.67 19.87
C GLN A 47 9.56 3.07 20.32
N LEU A 48 8.51 3.62 19.70
CA LEU A 48 7.94 4.90 20.10
C LEU A 48 6.74 4.63 21.01
N ASP A 49 6.80 5.09 22.25
CA ASP A 49 5.70 5.04 23.22
C ASP A 49 4.65 6.14 22.95
N LEU A 50 4.21 6.24 21.70
CA LEU A 50 3.26 7.25 21.23
C LEU A 50 2.08 6.59 20.53
N PRO A 51 0.85 7.13 20.70
CA PRO A 51 -0.29 6.66 19.92
C PRO A 51 -0.04 6.82 18.41
N LEU A 52 -0.42 5.82 17.61
CA LEU A 52 -0.24 5.81 16.15
C LEU A 52 -0.78 7.07 15.46
N VAL A 53 -1.89 7.62 15.96
CA VAL A 53 -2.48 8.87 15.43
C VAL A 53 -1.52 10.05 15.61
N VAL A 54 -0.89 10.16 16.78
CA VAL A 54 0.07 11.24 17.08
C VAL A 54 1.28 11.14 16.17
N ILE A 55 1.78 9.92 15.95
CA ILE A 55 2.91 9.70 15.05
C ILE A 55 2.53 10.10 13.62
N ASN A 56 1.37 9.67 13.12
CA ASN A 56 0.89 10.04 11.78
C ASN A 56 0.69 11.56 11.62
N THR A 57 0.17 12.23 12.65
CA THR A 57 0.02 13.70 12.64
C THR A 57 1.39 14.39 12.50
N TRP A 58 2.38 13.98 13.28
CA TRP A 58 3.72 14.55 13.18
C TRP A 58 4.39 14.22 11.84
N GLN A 59 4.19 13.01 11.30
CA GLN A 59 4.68 12.64 9.97
C GLN A 59 4.11 13.55 8.87
N ILE A 60 2.81 13.84 8.90
CA ILE A 60 2.16 14.72 7.92
C ILE A 60 2.66 16.17 8.07
N ILE A 61 2.78 16.68 9.31
CA ILE A 61 3.25 18.05 9.56
C ILE A 61 4.70 18.22 9.07
N LEU A 62 5.59 17.33 9.48
CA LEU A 62 7.01 17.39 9.09
C LEU A 62 7.18 17.15 7.59
N GLY A 63 6.46 16.19 7.02
CA GLY A 63 6.48 15.93 5.58
C GLY A 63 6.02 17.14 4.78
N SER A 64 4.94 17.80 5.21
CA SER A 64 4.42 19.01 4.57
C SER A 64 5.39 20.18 4.70
N LEU A 65 6.01 20.37 5.87
CA LEU A 65 6.99 21.44 6.11
C LEU A 65 8.25 21.26 5.26
N ILE A 66 8.74 20.01 5.15
CA ILE A 66 9.90 19.66 4.31
C ILE A 66 9.54 19.83 2.82
N ALA A 67 8.32 19.47 2.41
CA ALA A 67 7.87 19.61 1.03
C ALA A 67 7.65 21.08 0.62
N LEU A 68 7.27 21.95 1.57
CA LEU A 68 6.93 23.35 1.33
C LEU A 68 7.97 24.12 0.48
N PRO A 69 9.28 24.14 0.80
CA PRO A 69 10.28 24.83 -0.03
C PRO A 69 10.37 24.26 -1.45
N PHE A 70 10.14 22.96 -1.66
CA PHE A 70 10.18 22.36 -2.99
C PHE A 70 9.03 22.85 -3.87
N VAL A 71 7.87 23.17 -3.30
CA VAL A 71 6.77 23.78 -4.05
C VAL A 71 7.24 25.12 -4.66
N PHE A 72 7.87 25.99 -3.87
CA PHE A 72 8.40 27.27 -4.37
C PHE A 72 9.56 27.13 -5.36
N LEU A 73 10.33 26.05 -5.29
CA LEU A 73 11.46 25.81 -6.19
C LEU A 73 11.05 25.17 -7.52
N LEU A 74 10.03 24.29 -7.50
CA LEU A 74 9.64 23.49 -8.66
C LEU A 74 8.46 24.09 -9.44
N GLU A 75 7.60 24.88 -8.80
CA GLU A 75 6.48 25.57 -9.44
C GLU A 75 6.75 27.07 -9.56
N PRO A 76 7.22 27.55 -10.72
CA PRO A 76 7.53 28.98 -10.93
C PRO A 76 6.29 29.87 -10.99
N VAL A 77 5.09 29.29 -11.19
CA VAL A 77 3.82 30.00 -11.23
C VAL A 77 2.83 29.29 -10.33
N PHE A 78 2.41 29.94 -9.25
CA PHE A 78 1.39 29.45 -8.34
C PHE A 78 0.01 29.63 -8.96
N TYR A 79 -0.51 28.56 -9.56
CA TYR A 79 -1.85 28.57 -10.13
C TYR A 79 -2.84 27.85 -9.22
N ILE A 80 -3.27 28.52 -8.15
CA ILE A 80 -4.37 28.03 -7.31
C ILE A 80 -5.66 28.67 -7.80
N GLN A 81 -6.38 27.96 -8.68
CA GLN A 81 -7.78 28.29 -8.94
C GLN A 81 -8.64 27.72 -7.82
N THR A 82 -9.20 28.58 -6.98
CA THR A 82 -10.14 28.18 -5.94
C THR A 82 -11.54 28.00 -6.53
N ASP A 83 -11.66 27.12 -7.51
CA ASP A 83 -12.93 26.78 -8.13
C ASP A 83 -13.66 25.67 -7.35
N ARG A 84 -14.89 25.37 -7.76
CA ARG A 84 -15.69 24.34 -7.09
C ARG A 84 -15.09 22.95 -7.23
N TYR A 85 -14.38 22.67 -8.33
CA TYR A 85 -13.74 21.39 -8.57
C TYR A 85 -12.54 21.19 -7.64
N PHE A 86 -11.72 22.22 -7.45
CA PHE A 86 -10.62 22.21 -6.48
C PHE A 86 -11.13 21.99 -5.06
N LEU A 87 -12.14 22.76 -4.63
CA LEU A 87 -12.71 22.63 -3.29
C LEU A 87 -13.32 21.23 -3.06
N PHE A 88 -14.04 20.70 -4.05
CA PHE A 88 -14.60 19.34 -3.97
C PHE A 88 -13.51 18.27 -3.96
N GLY A 89 -12.47 18.40 -4.80
CA GLY A 89 -11.34 17.49 -4.84
C GLY A 89 -10.56 17.48 -3.53
N LEU A 90 -10.31 18.67 -2.96
CA LEU A 90 -9.67 18.82 -1.66
C LEU A 90 -10.50 18.21 -0.53
N PHE A 91 -11.82 18.50 -0.50
CA PHE A 91 -12.74 17.90 0.46
C PHE A 91 -12.74 16.37 0.34
N TRP A 92 -12.83 15.84 -0.88
CA TRP A 92 -12.81 14.41 -1.15
C TRP A 92 -11.52 13.76 -0.66
N GLN A 93 -10.35 14.34 -0.96
CA GLN A 93 -9.06 13.85 -0.49
C GLN A 93 -8.96 13.83 1.04
N VAL A 94 -9.33 14.92 1.71
CA VAL A 94 -9.19 15.03 3.17
C VAL A 94 -10.21 14.14 3.89
N VAL A 95 -11.48 14.19 3.50
CA VAL A 95 -12.54 13.51 4.24
C VAL A 95 -12.62 12.03 3.86
N MET A 96 -12.72 11.72 2.57
CA MET A 96 -12.97 10.35 2.12
C MET A 96 -11.69 9.51 2.17
N ILE A 97 -10.60 10.02 1.59
CA ILE A 97 -9.36 9.25 1.44
C ILE A 97 -8.54 9.28 2.74
N SER A 98 -8.36 10.43 3.37
CA SER A 98 -7.53 10.51 4.57
C SER A 98 -8.27 10.06 5.83
N ILE A 99 -9.42 10.65 6.16
CA ILE A 99 -10.10 10.35 7.43
C ILE A 99 -10.87 9.01 7.36
N LEU A 100 -11.84 8.90 6.44
CA LEU A 100 -12.73 7.73 6.40
C LEU A 100 -11.99 6.44 6.02
N ALA A 101 -11.13 6.47 5.00
CA ALA A 101 -10.39 5.28 4.62
C ALA A 101 -9.45 4.80 5.73
N MET A 102 -8.80 5.71 6.48
CA MET A 102 -7.95 5.33 7.61
C MET A 102 -8.76 4.77 8.79
N LEU A 103 -9.92 5.33 9.10
CA LEU A 103 -10.81 4.78 10.13
C LEU A 103 -11.29 3.37 9.75
N LEU A 104 -11.70 3.18 8.50
CA LEU A 104 -12.10 1.87 7.97
C LEU A 104 -10.92 0.89 8.01
N TRP A 105 -9.73 1.34 7.62
CA TRP A 105 -8.50 0.55 7.66
C TRP A 105 -8.17 0.09 9.08
N PHE A 106 -8.18 0.99 10.07
CA PHE A 106 -7.96 0.63 11.47
C PHE A 106 -9.03 -0.32 12.01
N TYR A 107 -10.29 -0.12 11.61
CA TYR A 107 -11.36 -1.05 11.95
C TYR A 107 -11.10 -2.46 11.38
N LEU A 108 -10.69 -2.55 10.11
CA LEU A 108 -10.38 -3.81 9.45
C LEU A 108 -9.15 -4.51 10.08
N LEU A 109 -8.13 -3.74 10.45
CA LEU A 109 -6.95 -4.23 11.16
C LEU A 109 -7.30 -4.86 12.51
N LYS A 110 -8.27 -4.29 13.24
CA LYS A 110 -8.75 -4.85 14.51
C LYS A 110 -9.45 -6.20 14.34
N ILE A 111 -10.13 -6.41 13.21
CA ILE A 111 -10.82 -7.68 12.91
C ILE A 111 -9.82 -8.73 12.47
N ASP A 112 -9.05 -8.44 11.42
CA ASP A 112 -8.10 -9.37 10.82
C ASP A 112 -7.08 -8.62 9.97
N ALA A 113 -5.89 -8.41 10.55
CA ALA A 113 -4.80 -7.70 9.88
C ALA A 113 -4.33 -8.38 8.59
N VAL A 114 -4.46 -9.71 8.48
CA VAL A 114 -4.06 -10.44 7.27
C VAL A 114 -5.07 -10.20 6.15
N LYS A 115 -6.37 -10.22 6.46
CA LYS A 115 -7.41 -9.85 5.48
C LYS A 115 -7.28 -8.39 5.05
N ALA A 116 -7.04 -7.48 5.99
CA ALA A 116 -6.83 -6.06 5.67
C ALA A 116 -5.69 -5.87 4.67
N ASN A 117 -4.51 -6.45 4.94
CA ASN A 117 -3.37 -6.36 4.00
C ASN A 117 -3.65 -6.99 2.63
N ASN A 118 -4.51 -8.01 2.55
CA ASN A 118 -4.89 -8.57 1.25
C ASN A 118 -5.72 -7.58 0.41
N PHE A 119 -6.55 -6.73 1.02
CA PHE A 119 -7.29 -5.69 0.29
C PHE A 119 -6.38 -4.67 -0.39
N LEU A 120 -5.18 -4.40 0.15
CA LEU A 120 -4.22 -3.50 -0.49
C LEU A 120 -3.73 -4.03 -1.85
N PHE A 121 -3.69 -5.35 -2.02
CA PHE A 121 -3.34 -5.95 -3.32
C PHE A 121 -4.48 -5.83 -4.34
N LEU A 122 -5.72 -5.61 -3.92
CA LEU A 122 -6.84 -5.38 -4.84
C LEU A 122 -6.88 -3.94 -5.37
N THR A 123 -6.23 -2.99 -4.69
CA THR A 123 -6.17 -1.58 -5.10
C THR A 123 -5.85 -1.37 -6.59
N PRO A 124 -4.78 -1.96 -7.17
CA PRO A 124 -4.48 -1.80 -8.60
C PRO A 124 -5.57 -2.36 -9.52
N ILE A 125 -6.26 -3.44 -9.11
CA ILE A 125 -7.36 -4.03 -9.89
C ILE A 125 -8.55 -3.06 -9.95
N PHE A 126 -8.94 -2.52 -8.80
CA PHE A 126 -9.96 -1.48 -8.75
C PHE A 126 -9.51 -0.21 -9.47
N GLY A 127 -8.23 0.14 -9.42
CA GLY A 127 -7.64 1.23 -10.19
C GLY A 127 -7.88 1.09 -11.69
N TYR A 128 -7.54 -0.07 -12.28
CA TYR A 128 -7.80 -0.32 -13.70
C TYR A 128 -9.30 -0.36 -14.03
N ALA A 129 -10.12 -0.98 -13.17
CA ALA A 129 -11.57 -1.07 -13.39
C ALA A 129 -12.24 0.31 -13.37
N LEU A 130 -11.89 1.14 -12.38
CA LEU A 130 -12.37 2.52 -12.29
C LEU A 130 -11.80 3.37 -13.44
N SER A 131 -10.55 3.15 -13.86
CA SER A 131 -10.00 3.89 -15.00
C SER A 131 -10.76 3.62 -16.28
N ALA A 132 -11.03 2.34 -16.57
CA ALA A 132 -11.85 1.95 -17.70
C ALA A 132 -13.28 2.50 -17.63
N ALA A 133 -13.89 2.49 -16.44
CA ALA A 133 -15.27 2.92 -16.25
C ALA A 133 -15.46 4.45 -16.34
N PHE A 134 -14.53 5.24 -15.79
CA PHE A 134 -14.67 6.70 -15.70
C PHE A 134 -13.91 7.45 -16.78
N PHE A 135 -12.74 6.95 -17.19
CA PHE A 135 -11.88 7.61 -18.19
C PHE A 135 -11.91 6.92 -19.56
N ASN A 136 -12.68 5.84 -19.72
CA ASN A 136 -12.78 5.05 -20.96
C ASN A 136 -11.41 4.57 -21.48
N GLU A 137 -10.46 4.33 -20.59
CA GLU A 137 -9.14 3.81 -20.97
C GLU A 137 -9.22 2.35 -21.44
N PRO A 138 -8.62 2.01 -22.61
CA PRO A 138 -8.68 0.66 -23.13
C PRO A 138 -7.89 -0.32 -22.26
N LEU A 139 -8.58 -1.32 -21.70
CA LEU A 139 -7.93 -2.38 -20.95
C LEU A 139 -7.27 -3.40 -21.88
N THR A 140 -5.94 -3.41 -21.89
CA THR A 140 -5.15 -4.44 -22.57
C THR A 140 -5.23 -5.80 -21.86
N LEU A 141 -4.84 -6.87 -22.58
CA LEU A 141 -4.75 -8.23 -22.03
C LEU A 141 -3.80 -8.30 -20.81
N TYR A 142 -2.77 -7.46 -20.77
CA TYR A 142 -1.81 -7.37 -19.66
C TYR A 142 -2.48 -6.94 -18.35
N HIS A 143 -3.49 -6.06 -18.38
CA HIS A 143 -4.23 -5.66 -17.18
C HIS A 143 -5.03 -6.84 -16.61
N TYR A 144 -5.68 -7.63 -17.46
CA TYR A 144 -6.43 -8.81 -17.03
C TYR A 144 -5.52 -9.91 -16.46
N LEU A 145 -4.41 -10.21 -17.14
CA LEU A 145 -3.43 -11.20 -16.67
C LEU A 145 -2.76 -10.77 -15.37
N GLY A 146 -2.39 -9.48 -15.26
CA GLY A 146 -1.83 -8.92 -14.04
C GLY A 146 -2.80 -8.99 -12.87
N ALA A 147 -4.06 -8.59 -13.08
CA ALA A 147 -5.11 -8.70 -12.06
C ALA A 147 -5.32 -10.14 -11.60
N LEU A 148 -5.38 -11.10 -12.53
CA LEU A 148 -5.52 -12.52 -12.21
C LEU A 148 -4.34 -13.03 -11.35
N LEU A 149 -3.10 -12.71 -11.74
CA LEU A 149 -1.90 -13.08 -10.99
C LEU A 149 -1.87 -12.47 -9.58
N VAL A 150 -2.33 -11.23 -9.44
CA VAL A 150 -2.44 -10.56 -8.13
C VAL A 150 -3.46 -11.28 -7.24
N VAL A 151 -4.65 -11.61 -7.76
CA VAL A 151 -5.68 -12.36 -7.01
C VAL A 151 -5.17 -13.74 -6.59
N VAL A 152 -4.64 -14.52 -7.54
CA VAL A 152 -4.13 -15.87 -7.28
C VAL A 152 -2.96 -15.82 -6.30
N GLY A 153 -2.02 -14.89 -6.50
CA GLY A 153 -0.87 -14.69 -5.63
C GLY A 153 -1.25 -14.33 -4.20
N THR A 154 -2.32 -13.54 -4.02
CA THR A 154 -2.84 -13.13 -2.72
C THR A 154 -3.52 -14.29 -1.99
N ILE A 155 -4.37 -15.05 -2.69
CA ILE A 155 -5.06 -16.23 -2.14
C ILE A 155 -4.06 -17.31 -1.73
N CYS A 156 -3.08 -17.61 -2.59
CA CYS A 156 -2.05 -18.61 -2.30
C CYS A 156 -1.18 -18.21 -1.10
N SER A 157 -0.80 -16.93 -1.02
CA SER A 157 -0.03 -16.39 0.10
C SER A 157 -0.76 -16.53 1.43
N ARG A 158 -2.09 -16.33 1.43
CA ARG A 158 -2.93 -16.51 2.62
C ARG A 158 -2.98 -17.97 3.09
N SER A 159 -3.28 -18.89 2.17
CA SER A 159 -3.37 -20.33 2.49
C SER A 159 -2.10 -20.85 3.16
N ASN A 160 -0.94 -20.37 2.71
CA ASN A 160 0.35 -20.80 3.26
C ASN A 160 0.60 -20.24 4.68
N SER A 161 0.19 -18.99 4.96
CA SER A 161 0.27 -18.39 6.29
C SER A 161 -0.66 -19.08 7.31
N ASP A 162 -1.88 -19.42 6.90
CA ASP A 162 -2.86 -20.12 7.76
C ASP A 162 -2.35 -21.53 8.14
N LYS A 163 -1.79 -22.27 7.17
CA LYS A 163 -1.13 -23.56 7.42
C LYS A 163 0.04 -23.46 8.39
N LYS A 164 0.93 -22.47 8.19
CA LYS A 164 2.10 -22.25 9.06
C LYS A 164 1.70 -21.92 10.50
N LYS A 165 0.65 -21.10 10.68
CA LYS A 165 0.13 -20.74 12.01
C LYS A 165 -0.49 -21.94 12.72
N SER A 166 -1.22 -22.78 11.99
CA SER A 166 -1.80 -24.02 12.52
C SER A 166 -0.72 -25.04 12.92
N TYR A 167 0.31 -25.22 12.09
CA TYR A 167 1.46 -26.09 12.39
C TYR A 167 2.18 -25.64 13.66
N ASN A 168 2.55 -24.35 13.76
CA ASN A 168 3.23 -23.80 14.93
C ASN A 168 2.42 -23.89 16.23
N LYS A 169 1.08 -23.80 16.14
CA LYS A 169 0.20 -24.00 17.31
C LYS A 169 0.23 -25.46 17.76
N PHE A 170 0.20 -26.40 16.82
CA PHE A 170 0.24 -27.83 17.10
C PHE A 170 1.58 -28.25 17.73
N THR A 171 2.71 -27.82 17.18
CA THR A 171 4.04 -28.10 17.77
C THR A 171 4.18 -27.50 19.17
N ARG A 172 3.72 -26.27 19.42
CA ARG A 172 3.72 -25.69 20.77
C ARG A 172 2.89 -26.49 21.79
N ILE A 173 1.74 -27.04 21.38
CA ILE A 173 0.93 -27.90 22.25
C ILE A 173 1.68 -29.20 22.56
N PHE A 174 2.33 -29.80 21.57
CA PHE A 174 3.13 -31.00 21.74
C PHE A 174 4.33 -30.79 22.66
N ASP A 175 5.08 -29.71 22.46
CA ASP A 175 6.24 -29.37 23.29
C ASP A 175 5.83 -29.10 24.75
N LYS A 176 4.75 -28.33 24.96
CA LYS A 176 4.24 -28.05 26.30
C LYS A 176 3.81 -29.33 27.05
N ARG A 177 3.16 -30.26 26.34
CA ARG A 177 2.72 -31.54 26.93
C ARG A 177 3.90 -32.45 27.29
N LYS A 178 5.00 -32.38 26.52
CA LYS A 178 6.24 -33.12 26.78
C LYS A 178 6.98 -32.57 28.01
N GLU A 179 6.98 -31.25 28.20
CA GLU A 179 7.55 -30.63 29.41
C GLU A 179 6.76 -30.97 30.68
N GLU A 180 5.43 -31.05 30.61
CA GLU A 180 4.57 -31.44 31.73
C GLU A 180 4.83 -32.89 32.16
N ASN A 181 4.95 -33.82 31.21
CA ASN A 181 5.25 -35.24 31.49
C ASN A 181 6.67 -35.50 32.03
N ASN A 182 7.64 -34.62 31.77
CA ASN A 182 9.01 -34.77 32.28
C ASN A 182 9.20 -34.22 33.70
N ARG A 183 8.19 -33.52 34.25
CA ARG A 183 8.22 -32.96 35.62
C ARG A 183 7.45 -33.81 36.64
N SER A 184 6.77 -34.86 36.19
CA SER A 184 6.07 -35.88 37.01
C SER A 184 6.92 -37.12 37.16
#